data_AF-A0A4V1ZSC6-F1
#
_entry.id   AF-A0A4V1ZSC6-F1
#
_cell.length_a   1.000
_cell.length_b   1.000
_cell.length_c   1.000
_cell.angle_alpha   90.00
_cell.angle_beta   90.00
_cell.angle_gamma   90.00
#
_symmetry.space_group_name_H-M   'P 1'
#
loop_
_entity.id
_entity.type
_entity.pdbx_description
1 polymer ?
#
loop_
_entity_poly.entity_id
_entity_poly.type
_entity_poly.pdbx_seq_one_letter_code
_entity_poly.pdbx_strand_id
1 'polypeptide(L)' 'MKLFVGPSGYVYAARSINMEEANRRRQGMSTANLPELSAVCEAAVATAARRLPRWQPGQQNGRRVAVEIMVKMLGGPTK' A
#
# COMPACT_ATOMS: atom_id res chain seq x y z
N MET A 1 3.09 0.83 -3.43
CA MET A 1 2.39 0.95 -2.13
C MET A 1 1.18 0.02 -2.16
N LYS A 2 0.95 -0.78 -1.11
CA LYS A 2 -0.26 -1.56 -0.89
C LYS A 2 -1.28 -0.72 -0.13
N LEU A 3 -2.49 -0.62 -0.65
CA LEU A 3 -3.64 -0.06 0.06
C LEU A 3 -4.62 -1.19 0.38
N PHE A 4 -5.15 -1.17 1.60
CA PHE A 4 -6.15 -2.13 2.04
C PHE A 4 -7.51 -1.46 2.11
N VAL A 5 -8.41 -1.86 1.21
CA VAL A 5 -9.77 -1.33 1.12
C VAL A 5 -10.72 -2.32 1.77
N GLY A 6 -11.46 -1.87 2.78
CA GLY A 6 -12.45 -2.70 3.47
C GLY A 6 -13.76 -2.86 2.67
N PRO A 7 -14.66 -3.78 3.09
CA PRO A 7 -15.97 -3.98 2.47
C PRO A 7 -16.88 -2.73 2.46
N SER A 8 -16.56 -1.76 3.32
CA SER A 8 -17.23 -0.45 3.44
C SER A 8 -16.75 0.58 2.41
N GLY A 9 -15.71 0.25 1.64
CA GLY A 9 -15.04 1.13 0.68
C GLY A 9 -13.96 2.03 1.28
N TYR A 10 -13.73 1.97 2.60
CA TYR A 10 -12.69 2.78 3.25
C TYR A 10 -11.31 2.13 3.17
N VAL A 11 -10.29 2.95 2.93
CA VAL A 11 -8.90 2.55 3.11
C VAL A 11 -8.53 2.61 4.59
N TYR A 12 -8.19 1.48 5.19
CA TYR A 12 -7.86 1.42 6.63
C TYR A 12 -6.35 1.28 6.89
N ALA A 13 -5.59 0.82 5.90
CA ALA A 13 -4.15 0.70 5.97
C ALA A 13 -3.48 0.99 4.61
N ALA A 14 -2.28 1.55 4.68
CA ALA A 14 -1.35 1.67 3.57
C ALA A 14 0.01 1.16 4.04
N ARG A 15 0.70 0.37 3.21
CA ARG A 15 2.06 -0.11 3.50
C ARG A 15 2.93 -0.01 2.26
N SER A 16 4.19 0.40 2.42
CA SER A 16 5.12 0.31 1.32
C SER A 16 5.31 -1.17 0.96
N ILE A 17 5.54 -1.42 -0.33
CA ILE A 17 6.03 -2.71 -0.76
C ILE A 17 7.39 -2.41 -1.30
N ASN A 18 8.41 -2.94 -0.64
CA ASN A 18 9.68 -3.04 -1.29
C ASN A 18 9.67 -4.27 -2.20
N MET A 19 9.34 -4.06 -3.47
CA MET A 19 9.21 -5.15 -4.46
C MET A 19 10.55 -5.91 -4.60
N GLU A 20 11.66 -5.22 -4.40
CA GLU A 20 13.00 -5.80 -4.43
C GLU A 20 13.28 -6.66 -3.19
N GLU A 21 12.75 -6.26 -2.03
CA GLU A 21 12.80 -7.06 -0.80
C GLU A 21 11.96 -8.33 -0.91
N ALA A 22 10.74 -8.21 -1.46
CA ALA A 22 9.85 -9.35 -1.68
C ALA A 22 10.45 -10.35 -2.66
N ASN A 23 11.12 -9.88 -3.72
CA ASN A 23 11.84 -10.74 -4.66
C ASN A 23 13.09 -11.36 -4.02
N ARG A 24 13.89 -10.60 -3.25
CA ARG A 24 15.05 -11.14 -2.54
C ARG A 24 14.68 -12.17 -1.49
N ARG A 25 13.59 -11.99 -0.74
CA ARG A 25 13.07 -13.01 0.20
C ARG A 25 12.69 -14.30 -0.52
N ARG A 26 12.06 -14.21 -1.70
CA ARG A 26 11.78 -15.38 -2.56
C ARG A 26 13.07 -16.04 -3.07
N GLN A 27 14.14 -15.28 -3.23
CA GLN A 27 15.45 -15.74 -3.68
C GLN A 27 16.43 -16.06 -2.53
N GLY A 28 15.98 -16.08 -1.26
CA GLY A 28 16.82 -16.38 -0.10
C GLY A 28 17.91 -15.34 0.21
N MET A 29 17.83 -14.13 -0.34
CA MET A 29 18.82 -13.06 -0.19
C MET A 29 18.49 -12.08 0.94
N SER A 30 19.54 -11.62 1.64
CA SER A 30 19.44 -10.62 2.72
C SER A 30 18.92 -9.26 2.22
N THR A 31 18.04 -8.67 3.02
CA THR A 31 17.26 -7.46 2.72
C THR A 31 17.88 -6.17 3.28
N ALA A 32 19.09 -6.26 3.85
CA ALA A 32 19.66 -5.27 4.77
C ALA A 32 19.92 -3.85 4.20
N ASN A 33 19.78 -3.61 2.90
CA ASN A 33 20.19 -2.34 2.26
C ASN A 33 19.18 -1.76 1.27
N LEU A 34 17.91 -2.15 1.36
CA LEU A 34 16.89 -1.52 0.54
C LEU A 34 16.30 -0.32 1.29
N PRO A 35 16.28 0.89 0.69
CA PRO A 35 15.63 2.02 1.32
C PRO A 35 14.12 1.76 1.31
N GLU A 36 13.60 1.24 2.43
CA GLU A 36 12.21 1.42 2.80
C GLU A 36 11.93 2.94 2.82
N LEU A 37 10.71 3.33 2.47
CA LEU A 37 10.27 4.70 2.69
C LEU A 37 10.55 5.06 4.14
N SER A 38 11.07 6.26 4.41
CA SER A 38 11.27 6.69 5.79
C SER A 38 9.94 6.54 6.57
N ALA A 39 10.02 6.20 7.85
CA ALA A 39 8.82 6.01 8.67
C ALA A 39 7.88 7.23 8.63
N VAL A 40 8.44 8.44 8.49
CA VAL A 40 7.69 9.68 8.31
C VAL A 40 6.91 9.69 7.00
N CYS A 41 7.53 9.30 5.89
CA CYS A 41 6.84 9.19 4.60
C CYS A 41 5.76 8.11 4.62
N GLU A 42 6.01 6.96 5.25
CA GLU A 42 4.97 5.93 5.39
C GLU A 42 3.77 6.42 6.19
N ALA A 43 4.01 7.10 7.31
CA ALA A 43 2.96 7.69 8.13
C ALA A 43 2.17 8.76 7.37
N ALA A 44 2.86 9.60 6.59
CA ALA A 44 2.22 10.62 5.75
C ALA A 44 1.33 9.98 4.67
N VAL A 45 1.80 8.93 4.00
CA VAL A 45 1.00 8.21 3.00
C VAL A 45 -0.17 7.49 3.65
N ALA A 46 0.01 6.84 4.80
CA ALA A 46 -1.09 6.21 5.52
C ALA A 46 -2.17 7.22 5.95
N THR A 47 -1.74 8.41 6.39
CA THR A 47 -2.65 9.51 6.74
C THR A 47 -3.40 10.02 5.52
N ALA A 48 -2.70 10.24 4.40
CA ALA A 48 -3.31 10.66 3.14
C ALA A 48 -4.30 9.62 2.61
N ALA A 49 -3.93 8.34 2.66
CA ALA A 49 -4.74 7.22 2.18
C ALA A 49 -6.08 7.12 2.94
N ARG A 50 -6.07 7.37 4.26
CA ARG A 50 -7.30 7.39 5.08
C ARG A 50 -8.26 8.54 4.73
N ARG A 51 -7.77 9.61 4.11
CA ARG A 51 -8.57 10.76 3.68
C ARG A 51 -9.15 10.59 2.28
N LEU A 52 -8.82 9.51 1.58
CA LEU A 52 -9.36 9.23 0.25
C LEU A 52 -10.88 9.03 0.32
N PRO A 53 -11.61 9.40 -0.75
CA PRO A 53 -13.02 9.09 -0.85
C PRO A 53 -13.26 7.58 -0.79
N ARG A 54 -14.51 7.18 -0.53
CA ARG A 54 -14.87 5.76 -0.51
C ARG A 54 -14.65 5.16 -1.89
N TRP A 55 -13.89 4.07 -1.92
CA TRP A 55 -13.66 3.29 -3.13
C TRP A 55 -14.72 2.21 -3.29
N GLN A 56 -14.89 1.71 -4.51
CA GLN A 56 -15.71 0.53 -4.73
C GLN A 56 -14.97 -0.70 -4.16
N PRO A 57 -15.52 -1.39 -3.15
CA PRO A 57 -14.89 -2.58 -2.60
C PRO A 57 -14.92 -3.72 -3.63
N GLY A 58 -14.03 -4.69 -3.47
CA GLY A 58 -14.07 -5.91 -4.27
C GLY A 58 -15.37 -6.66 -4.05
N GLN A 59 -15.80 -7.40 -5.06
CA GLN A 59 -16.96 -8.27 -4.98
C GLN A 59 -16.58 -9.71 -5.32
N GLN A 60 -17.00 -10.65 -4.48
CA GLN A 60 -16.90 -12.09 -4.74
C GLN A 60 -18.24 -12.74 -4.41
N ASN A 61 -18.82 -13.47 -5.36
CA ASN A 61 -20.13 -14.12 -5.23
C ASN A 61 -21.23 -13.16 -4.73
N GLY A 62 -21.25 -11.92 -5.25
CA GLY A 62 -22.21 -10.87 -4.84
C GLY A 62 -21.97 -10.28 -3.45
N ARG A 63 -20.93 -10.69 -2.73
CA ARG A 63 -20.55 -10.14 -1.41
C ARG A 63 -19.39 -9.18 -1.53
N ARG A 64 -19.47 -8.07 -0.78
CA ARG A 64 -18.36 -7.11 -0.66
C ARG A 64 -17.24 -7.72 0.17
N VAL A 65 -16.02 -7.70 -0.35
CA VAL A 65 -14.83 -8.24 0.30
C VAL A 65 -13.75 -7.18 0.41
N ALA A 66 -12.85 -7.36 1.38
CA ALA A 66 -11.66 -6.54 1.48
C ALA A 66 -10.71 -6.88 0.34
N VAL A 67 -10.04 -5.87 -0.22
CA VAL A 67 -9.07 -6.05 -1.31
C VAL A 67 -7.76 -5.33 -1.01
N GLU A 68 -6.69 -5.92 -1.52
CA GLU A 68 -5.37 -5.31 -1.55
C GLU A 68 -5.15 -4.70 -2.94
N ILE A 69 -4.85 -3.40 -2.98
CA ILE A 69 -4.60 -2.68 -4.24
C ILE A 69 -3.16 -2.19 -4.25
N MET A 70 -2.45 -2.49 -5.34
CA MET A 70 -1.12 -1.96 -5.58
C MET A 70 -1.21 -0.65 -6.35
N VAL A 71 -0.76 0.44 -5.74
CA VAL A 71 -0.64 1.76 -6.38
C VAL A 71 0.82 2.15 -6.51
N LYS A 72 1.16 2.66 -7.70
CA LYS A 72 2.44 3.29 -7.99
C LYS A 72 2.37 4.73 -7.51
N MET A 73 3.24 5.09 -6.57
CA MET A 73 3.43 6.48 -6.17
C MET A 73 4.42 7.11 -7.16
N LEU A 74 4.04 8.20 -7.79
CA LEU A 74 4.95 9.03 -8.58
C LEU A 74 5.36 10.19 -7.68
N GLY A 75 6.64 10.23 -7.29
CA GLY A 75 7.20 11.38 -6.58
C GLY A 75 7.38 12.54 -7.54
N GLY A 76 6.61 13.62 -7.36
CA GLY A 76 6.89 14.91 -7.98
C GLY A 76 7.73 15.77 -7.03
N PRO A 77 8.52 16.72 -7.55
CA PRO A 77 9.32 17.61 -6.69
C PRO A 77 8.40 18.39 -5.75
N THR A 78 8.65 18.28 -4.46
CA THR A 78 8.13 19.19 -3.44
C THR A 78 8.78 20.55 -3.66
N LYS A 79 7.98 21.58 -3.98
CA LYS A 79 8.43 22.97 -4.06
C LYS A 79 8.89 23.48 -2.69
#